data_AF-A0A511R6E9-F1
#
_entry.id   AF-A0A511R6E9-F1
#
_cell.length_a   1.000
_cell.length_b   1.000
_cell.length_c   1.000
_cell.angle_alpha   90.00
_cell.angle_beta   90.00
_cell.angle_gamma   90.00
#
_symmetry.space_group_name_H-M   'P 1'
#
loop_
_entity.id
_entity.type
_entity.pdbx_description
1 polymer ?
#
loop_
_entity_poly.entity_id
_entity_poly.type
_entity_poly.pdbx_seq_one_letter_code
_entity_poly.pdbx_strand_id
1 'polypeptide(L)'
;MHIPPEWKTQECAAQAEAALLETANFALQVLQLAERPVCLWFPRPQVAAPARPLLRLVNARDCRRTAWVQVFYKGGLIGELDVRIPAQWASFVLDMSEVLGQNPSAWPEVLELEVSARENPVGLVDSLQPGPLPALLVGDGQRLGPTSAWMAVPVVTVSPLQRMLDEFLLRGAATDYLGWMIGCTTTGLCNLHQTTGEAPYLQALRQRLAGVGEGLPLEGREGRGEVVEEPGYIDLINQKLESFAPVAALAYLQQVQPTPERAQLLRALGRQMLETASLERDFLTTEGCFTLAFPLAACATVLGEHAWWAVAWQECARRWDFLYRGDLVLQRAYHDGRSYMVNWSRGTAWLVLGTVQTALQLPSGYPGRAELASRLTRMAPLLLRQQRPDGLWSVFTDQPNLPAETSGSAGIAAGLALAARAGWLGTEALQAAQRCAQGLAGFLEPDGCLGGVSQHNPASEVALQTHYRIRAAWGTGLYAQLIAALRGHVV
;
A
#
# COMPACT_ATOMS: atom_id res chain seq x y z
N MET A 1 -22.96 8.69 3.09
CA MET A 1 -21.98 9.15 2.08
C MET A 1 -22.65 9.08 0.73
N HIS A 2 -22.98 10.22 0.13
CA HIS A 2 -23.64 10.31 -1.17
C HIS A 2 -22.61 10.87 -2.15
N ILE A 3 -22.20 10.07 -3.14
CA ILE A 3 -21.47 10.59 -4.30
C ILE A 3 -22.48 11.46 -5.09
N PRO A 4 -22.10 12.67 -5.54
CA PRO A 4 -23.01 13.58 -6.22
C PRO A 4 -23.62 12.96 -7.50
N PRO A 5 -24.91 13.22 -7.81
CA PRO A 5 -25.61 12.63 -8.95
C PRO A 5 -24.94 12.85 -10.31
N GLU A 6 -24.18 13.93 -10.48
CA GLU A 6 -23.45 14.30 -11.69
C GLU A 6 -22.37 13.28 -12.10
N TRP A 7 -21.94 12.39 -11.21
CA TRP A 7 -20.99 11.31 -11.52
C TRP A 7 -21.69 10.01 -11.97
N LYS A 8 -23.02 10.00 -12.11
CA LYS A 8 -23.79 8.81 -12.51
C LYS A 8 -24.07 8.70 -14.01
N THR A 9 -23.68 9.67 -14.82
CA THR A 9 -23.91 9.59 -16.27
C THR A 9 -22.79 8.78 -16.93
N GLN A 10 -23.16 7.80 -17.78
CA GLN A 10 -22.22 7.01 -18.58
C GLN A 10 -21.25 7.88 -19.41
N GLU A 11 -21.69 9.09 -19.77
CA GLU A 11 -20.89 10.10 -20.48
C GLU A 11 -19.78 10.70 -19.62
N CYS A 12 -20.01 11.02 -18.34
CA CYS A 12 -18.96 11.50 -17.43
C CYS A 12 -17.96 10.39 -17.08
N ALA A 13 -18.42 9.14 -16.95
CA ALA A 13 -17.54 8.00 -16.74
C ALA A 13 -16.65 7.72 -17.96
N ALA A 14 -17.20 7.81 -19.18
CA ALA A 14 -16.45 7.63 -20.43
C ALA A 14 -15.47 8.79 -20.72
N GLN A 15 -15.84 10.03 -20.37
CA GLN A 15 -14.95 11.19 -20.47
C GLN A 15 -13.83 11.15 -19.42
N ALA A 16 -14.14 10.72 -18.19
CA ALA A 16 -13.12 10.45 -17.17
C ALA A 16 -12.21 9.28 -17.60
N GLU A 17 -12.75 8.23 -18.21
CA GLU A 17 -12.01 7.08 -18.72
C GLU A 17 -11.11 7.45 -19.91
N ALA A 18 -11.59 8.26 -20.86
CA ALA A 18 -10.78 8.76 -21.97
C ALA A 18 -9.69 9.74 -21.49
N ALA A 19 -10.02 10.65 -20.56
CA ALA A 19 -9.03 11.54 -19.94
C ALA A 19 -8.02 10.76 -19.09
N LEU A 20 -8.44 9.70 -18.39
CA LEU A 20 -7.56 8.82 -17.62
C LEU A 20 -6.69 7.94 -18.54
N LEU A 21 -7.17 7.53 -19.71
CA LEU A 21 -6.40 6.77 -20.72
C LEU A 21 -5.41 7.64 -21.48
N GLU A 22 -5.77 8.87 -21.86
CA GLU A 22 -4.81 9.85 -22.40
C GLU A 22 -3.80 10.26 -21.34
N THR A 23 -4.22 10.45 -20.09
CA THR A 23 -3.30 10.71 -18.97
C THR A 23 -2.42 9.49 -18.71
N ALA A 24 -2.93 8.26 -18.74
CA ALA A 24 -2.14 7.04 -18.51
C ALA A 24 -1.12 6.76 -19.62
N ASN A 25 -1.45 7.07 -20.88
CA ASN A 25 -0.51 6.94 -22.01
C ASN A 25 0.50 8.09 -22.07
N PHE A 26 0.19 9.27 -21.51
CA PHE A 26 1.09 10.42 -21.42
C PHE A 26 1.91 10.47 -20.11
N ALA A 27 1.45 9.80 -19.03
CA ALA A 27 1.97 9.86 -17.66
C ALA A 27 3.30 9.12 -17.40
N LEU A 28 3.91 8.52 -18.43
CA LEU A 28 5.14 7.72 -18.29
C LEU A 28 6.40 8.46 -18.79
N GLN A 29 6.53 9.76 -18.53
CA GLN A 29 7.83 10.43 -18.63
C GLN A 29 8.54 10.42 -17.28
N VAL A 30 9.43 9.44 -17.12
CA VAL A 30 10.33 9.30 -15.96
C VAL A 30 11.44 10.34 -16.11
N LEU A 31 11.46 11.37 -15.26
CA LEU A 31 12.63 12.24 -15.15
C LEU A 31 13.76 11.43 -14.51
N GLN A 32 14.71 10.90 -15.30
CA GLN A 32 16.01 10.53 -14.74
C GLN A 32 16.76 11.83 -14.43
N LEU A 33 16.84 12.22 -13.15
CA LEU A 33 17.65 13.37 -12.76
C LEU A 33 19.13 13.09 -13.11
N ALA A 34 19.65 13.66 -14.19
CA ALA A 34 21.08 13.69 -14.44
C ALA A 34 21.76 14.65 -13.42
N GLU A 35 23.09 14.75 -13.44
CA GLU A 35 23.87 15.73 -12.65
C GLU A 35 23.51 17.21 -12.92
N ARG A 36 22.46 17.48 -13.72
CA ARG A 36 22.02 18.81 -14.13
C ARG A 36 20.66 19.14 -13.50
N PRO A 37 20.45 20.40 -13.06
CA PRO A 37 19.17 20.84 -12.53
C PRO A 37 18.07 20.75 -13.58
N VAL A 38 16.88 20.29 -13.17
CA VAL A 38 15.65 20.31 -13.98
C VAL A 38 14.77 21.46 -13.51
N CYS A 39 14.32 22.32 -14.44
CA CYS A 39 13.37 23.39 -14.15
C CYS A 39 11.93 22.87 -14.22
N LEU A 40 11.19 22.97 -13.12
CA LEU A 40 9.77 22.61 -13.02
C LEU A 40 8.92 23.88 -12.98
N TRP A 41 7.80 23.87 -13.73
CA TRP A 41 6.95 25.04 -13.95
C TRP A 41 5.54 24.79 -13.41
N PHE A 42 5.10 25.61 -12.45
CA PHE A 42 3.75 25.45 -11.86
C PHE A 42 2.93 26.72 -12.01
N PRO A 43 1.71 26.64 -12.56
CA PRO A 43 0.81 27.78 -12.57
C PRO A 43 0.34 28.09 -11.14
N ARG A 44 0.00 29.35 -10.89
CA ARG A 44 -0.65 29.75 -9.66
C ARG A 44 -1.97 29.00 -9.48
N PRO A 45 -2.18 28.37 -8.32
CA PRO A 45 -3.40 27.65 -8.05
C PRO A 45 -4.56 28.59 -7.70
N GLN A 46 -5.76 28.24 -8.17
CA GLN A 46 -6.98 29.01 -7.95
C GLN A 46 -7.63 28.67 -6.59
N VAL A 47 -6.90 28.88 -5.50
CA VAL A 47 -7.40 28.63 -4.14
C VAL A 47 -7.59 29.95 -3.40
N ALA A 48 -8.81 30.18 -2.90
CA ALA A 48 -9.18 31.40 -2.19
C ALA A 48 -8.83 31.36 -0.68
N ALA A 49 -8.60 30.18 -0.11
CA ALA A 49 -8.32 30.00 1.31
C ALA A 49 -6.81 29.92 1.60
N PRO A 50 -6.34 30.38 2.78
CA PRO A 50 -4.98 30.15 3.21
C PRO A 50 -4.65 28.65 3.20
N ALA A 51 -3.53 28.29 2.60
CA ALA A 51 -3.10 26.90 2.44
C ALA A 51 -1.60 26.77 2.69
N ARG A 52 -1.18 25.62 3.23
CA ARG A 52 0.23 25.27 3.37
C ARG A 52 0.74 24.78 2.00
N PRO A 53 1.61 25.51 1.29
CA PRO A 53 2.14 25.04 0.02
C PRO A 53 3.14 23.90 0.26
N LEU A 54 2.89 22.76 -0.38
CA LEU A 54 3.74 21.58 -0.29
C LEU A 54 4.20 21.19 -1.69
N LEU A 55 5.50 21.00 -1.88
CA LEU A 55 6.05 20.34 -3.07
C LEU A 55 6.15 18.85 -2.79
N ARG A 56 5.50 18.02 -3.62
CA ARG A 56 5.59 16.56 -3.52
C ARG A 56 6.39 16.00 -4.69
N LEU A 57 7.45 15.26 -4.36
CA LEU A 57 8.18 14.42 -5.28
C LEU A 57 7.81 12.96 -5.04
N VAL A 58 7.39 12.27 -6.09
CA VAL A 58 7.00 10.86 -6.05
C VAL A 58 8.01 10.04 -6.84
N ASN A 59 8.50 8.96 -6.25
CA ASN A 59 9.44 8.07 -6.91
C ASN A 59 8.69 7.17 -7.91
N ALA A 60 8.96 7.32 -9.21
CA ALA A 60 8.24 6.63 -10.29
C ALA A 60 8.56 5.14 -10.39
N ARG A 61 9.80 4.77 -10.01
CA ARG A 61 10.39 3.45 -10.21
C ARG A 61 11.06 2.97 -8.93
N ASP A 62 11.01 1.67 -8.65
CA ASP A 62 11.77 1.12 -7.54
C ASP A 62 13.28 1.17 -7.84
N CYS A 63 13.95 2.24 -7.40
CA CYS A 63 15.38 2.44 -7.65
C CYS A 63 16.25 2.00 -6.47
N ARG A 64 15.67 1.83 -5.27
CA ARG A 64 16.35 1.40 -4.01
C ARG A 64 17.70 2.07 -3.74
N ARG A 65 17.86 3.32 -4.19
CA ARG A 65 19.09 4.09 -4.03
C ARG A 65 18.81 5.33 -3.19
N THR A 66 19.73 5.62 -2.28
CA THR A 66 19.65 6.85 -1.50
C THR A 66 20.12 8.02 -2.34
N ALA A 67 19.43 9.14 -2.26
CA ALA A 67 19.78 10.38 -2.91
C ALA A 67 19.38 11.57 -2.02
N TRP A 68 20.13 12.66 -2.16
CA TRP A 68 19.75 13.96 -1.64
C TRP A 68 19.25 14.80 -2.79
N VAL A 69 17.98 15.16 -2.74
CA VAL A 69 17.34 15.99 -3.75
C VAL A 69 17.28 17.41 -3.22
N GLN A 70 18.03 18.31 -3.84
CA GLN A 70 18.01 19.72 -3.51
C GLN A 70 16.98 20.44 -4.38
N VAL A 71 16.23 21.35 -3.77
CA VAL A 71 15.24 22.18 -4.45
C VAL A 71 15.66 23.63 -4.31
N PHE A 72 15.78 24.32 -5.44
CA PHE A 72 16.11 25.74 -5.49
C PHE A 72 14.96 26.54 -6.08
N TYR A 73 14.81 27.78 -5.62
CA TYR A 73 13.89 28.76 -6.15
C TYR A 73 14.59 30.11 -6.29
N LYS A 74 14.53 30.71 -7.50
CA LYS A 74 15.24 31.96 -7.82
C LYS A 74 16.74 31.92 -7.47
N GLY A 75 17.39 30.78 -7.72
CA GLY A 75 18.82 30.56 -7.44
C GLY A 75 19.18 30.35 -5.96
N GLY A 76 18.21 30.40 -5.04
CA GLY A 76 18.41 30.08 -3.62
C GLY A 76 17.99 28.66 -3.29
N LEU A 77 18.78 27.93 -2.51
CA LEU A 77 18.39 26.64 -1.95
C LEU A 77 17.24 26.86 -0.97
N ILE A 78 16.10 26.24 -1.22
CA ILE A 78 14.90 26.36 -0.38
C ILE A 78 14.60 25.10 0.42
N GLY A 79 15.22 23.98 0.07
CA GLY A 79 15.10 22.76 0.85
C GLY A 79 15.86 21.59 0.27
N GLU A 80 16.02 20.59 1.11
CA GLU A 80 16.62 19.31 0.75
C GLU A 80 15.68 18.18 1.16
N LEU A 81 15.52 17.22 0.27
CA LEU A 81 14.73 16.02 0.49
C LEU A 81 15.69 14.84 0.59
N ASP A 82 15.65 14.21 1.76
CA ASP A 82 16.38 13.00 2.07
C ASP A 82 15.61 11.78 1.52
N VAL A 83 16.02 11.31 0.34
CA VAL A 83 15.36 10.21 -0.37
C VAL A 83 16.12 8.93 -0.08
N ARG A 84 15.73 8.20 0.98
CA ARG A 84 16.40 6.96 1.39
C ARG A 84 15.71 5.74 0.81
N ILE A 85 16.39 5.02 -0.08
CA ILE A 85 15.98 3.71 -0.65
C ILE A 85 14.48 3.71 -1.02
N PRO A 86 14.03 4.62 -1.91
CA PRO A 86 12.61 4.79 -2.16
C PRO A 86 12.07 3.59 -2.93
N ALA A 87 10.99 3.02 -2.41
CA ALA A 87 10.18 2.07 -3.16
C ALA A 87 9.37 2.81 -4.23
N GLN A 88 8.81 2.07 -5.19
CA GLN A 88 7.92 2.66 -6.19
C GLN A 88 6.73 3.38 -5.52
N TRP A 89 6.41 4.58 -6.00
CA TRP A 89 5.37 5.46 -5.51
C TRP A 89 5.56 5.99 -4.08
N ALA A 90 6.75 5.80 -3.50
CA ALA A 90 7.13 6.51 -2.28
C ALA A 90 7.16 8.01 -2.56
N SER A 91 6.63 8.82 -1.64
CA SER A 91 6.59 10.27 -1.82
C SER A 91 7.34 11.03 -0.73
N PHE A 92 7.88 12.17 -1.14
CA PHE A 92 8.72 13.07 -0.37
C PHE A 92 8.12 14.46 -0.48
N VAL A 93 8.03 15.16 0.65
CA VAL A 93 7.33 16.44 0.71
C VAL A 93 8.26 17.49 1.28
N LEU A 94 8.36 18.62 0.58
CA LEU A 94 9.00 19.83 1.05
C LEU A 94 7.92 20.87 1.39
N ASP A 95 8.00 21.45 2.59
CA ASP A 95 7.16 22.58 2.96
C ASP A 95 7.71 23.87 2.37
N MET A 96 6.90 24.54 1.56
CA MET A 96 7.27 25.74 0.82
C MET A 96 6.76 27.01 1.53
N SER A 97 6.21 26.89 2.74
CA SER A 97 5.55 28.00 3.45
C SER A 97 6.47 29.18 3.71
N GLU A 98 7.75 28.93 3.96
CA GLU A 98 8.74 30.00 4.18
C GLU A 98 9.03 30.79 2.89
N VAL A 99 8.85 30.15 1.73
CA VAL A 99 9.15 30.72 0.41
C VAL A 99 7.94 31.43 -0.18
N LEU A 100 6.76 30.82 -0.09
CA LEU A 100 5.54 31.28 -0.76
C LEU A 100 4.54 31.95 0.20
N GLY A 101 4.72 31.79 1.51
CA GLY A 101 3.72 32.15 2.50
C GLY A 101 2.45 31.29 2.37
N GLN A 102 1.49 31.53 3.26
CA GLN A 102 0.26 30.74 3.32
C GLN A 102 -0.89 31.32 2.50
N ASN A 103 -0.71 32.47 1.83
CA ASN A 103 -1.75 33.11 1.03
C ASN A 103 -1.56 32.77 -0.45
N PRO A 104 -2.36 31.86 -1.05
CA PRO A 104 -2.21 31.49 -2.45
C PRO A 104 -2.38 32.67 -3.40
N SER A 105 -3.05 33.73 -2.94
CA SER A 105 -3.22 34.94 -3.74
C SER A 105 -1.95 35.79 -3.88
N ALA A 106 -0.94 35.53 -3.06
CA ALA A 106 0.37 36.16 -3.12
C ALA A 106 1.41 35.30 -3.84
N TRP A 107 1.07 34.07 -4.22
CA TRP A 107 1.98 33.18 -4.94
C TRP A 107 2.24 33.72 -6.35
N PRO A 108 3.46 33.55 -6.89
CA PRO A 108 3.77 33.95 -8.24
C PRO A 108 2.90 33.18 -9.24
N GLU A 109 2.58 33.80 -10.37
CA GLU A 109 1.82 33.14 -11.45
C GLU A 109 2.50 31.88 -11.97
N VAL A 110 3.83 31.86 -11.87
CA VAL A 110 4.68 30.76 -12.27
C VAL A 110 5.77 30.53 -11.21
N LEU A 111 5.91 29.29 -10.78
CA LEU A 111 7.03 28.81 -9.96
C LEU A 111 8.02 28.09 -10.87
N GLU A 112 9.25 28.60 -10.95
CA GLU A 112 10.38 27.91 -11.57
C GLU A 112 11.25 27.31 -10.45
N LEU A 113 11.26 25.98 -10.35
CA LEU A 113 12.07 25.26 -9.38
C LEU A 113 13.18 24.51 -10.08
N GLU A 114 14.40 24.64 -9.58
CA GLU A 114 15.51 23.80 -10.01
C GLU A 114 15.65 22.62 -9.05
N VAL A 115 15.65 21.40 -9.58
CA VAL A 115 15.83 20.19 -8.79
C VAL A 115 17.10 19.46 -9.23
N SER A 116 17.98 19.16 -8.28
CA SER A 116 19.23 18.46 -8.53
C SER A 116 19.44 17.33 -7.52
N ALA A 117 19.93 16.18 -8.00
CA ALA A 117 20.38 15.07 -7.16
C ALA A 117 21.90 15.15 -6.97
N ARG A 118 22.37 15.22 -5.71
CA ARG A 118 23.82 15.27 -5.43
C ARG A 118 24.54 13.95 -5.74
N GLU A 119 23.81 12.84 -5.76
CA GLU A 119 24.36 11.49 -5.95
C GLU A 119 23.35 10.62 -6.71
N ASN A 120 23.71 10.16 -7.91
CA ASN A 120 22.98 9.22 -8.77
C ASN A 120 21.62 9.70 -9.34
N PRO A 121 21.21 9.20 -10.53
CA PRO A 121 19.93 9.56 -11.12
C PRO A 121 18.73 8.93 -10.40
N VAL A 122 17.76 9.78 -10.02
CA VAL A 122 16.47 9.39 -9.42
C VAL A 122 15.35 9.64 -10.43
N GLY A 123 14.39 8.71 -10.53
CA GLY A 123 13.18 8.81 -11.35
C GLY A 123 12.06 9.55 -10.59
N LEU A 124 11.77 10.80 -10.91
CA LEU A 124 10.74 11.58 -10.19
C LEU A 124 9.48 11.82 -11.02
N VAL A 125 8.34 11.82 -10.33
CA VAL A 125 7.03 12.29 -10.79
C VAL A 125 6.55 13.37 -9.83
N ASP A 126 6.03 14.47 -10.37
CA ASP A 126 5.90 15.73 -9.66
C ASP A 126 4.45 16.22 -9.58
N SER A 127 4.09 16.82 -8.45
CA SER A 127 2.84 17.56 -8.28
C SER A 127 3.02 18.70 -7.25
N LEU A 128 2.88 19.95 -7.70
CA LEU A 128 2.72 21.14 -6.87
C LEU A 128 1.31 21.70 -7.12
N GLN A 129 0.37 21.40 -6.24
CA GLN A 129 -1.01 21.94 -6.25
C GLN A 129 -1.56 22.00 -4.82
N PRO A 130 -2.25 23.08 -4.40
CA PRO A 130 -3.19 23.05 -3.29
C PRO A 130 -4.57 22.64 -3.83
N GLY A 131 -5.03 21.42 -3.52
CA GLY A 131 -6.34 20.92 -3.99
C GLY A 131 -6.37 19.40 -4.19
N PRO A 132 -7.55 18.77 -4.34
CA PRO A 132 -7.80 17.41 -3.85
C PRO A 132 -7.38 16.25 -4.77
N LEU A 133 -6.64 16.46 -5.87
CA LEU A 133 -6.10 15.36 -6.69
C LEU A 133 -4.69 15.72 -7.21
N PRO A 134 -3.77 14.74 -7.33
CA PRO A 134 -2.46 14.99 -7.93
C PRO A 134 -2.62 15.17 -9.45
N ALA A 135 -2.37 16.38 -9.95
CA ALA A 135 -2.12 16.62 -11.37
C ALA A 135 -0.64 16.33 -11.65
N LEU A 136 -0.38 15.50 -12.65
CA LEU A 136 0.90 14.86 -12.96
C LEU A 136 1.38 15.34 -14.33
N LEU A 137 2.37 16.23 -14.40
CA LEU A 137 2.92 16.77 -15.65
C LEU A 137 4.34 17.33 -15.43
N VAL A 138 5.34 16.94 -16.23
CA VAL A 138 6.35 17.84 -16.86
C VAL A 138 6.95 17.16 -18.10
N GLY A 139 7.11 17.93 -19.18
CA GLY A 139 7.69 17.54 -20.45
C GLY A 139 9.18 17.91 -20.62
N ASP A 140 9.78 17.23 -21.58
CA ASP A 140 11.20 17.18 -21.91
C ASP A 140 11.71 18.48 -22.57
N GLY A 141 12.27 19.42 -21.80
CA GLY A 141 13.17 20.51 -22.26
C GLY A 141 12.72 21.41 -23.43
N GLN A 142 11.50 21.25 -23.92
CA GLN A 142 10.93 21.98 -25.04
C GLN A 142 9.73 22.77 -24.56
N ARG A 143 9.67 24.02 -25.01
CA ARG A 143 8.61 24.99 -24.79
C ARG A 143 7.26 24.36 -25.19
N LEU A 144 6.50 23.82 -24.24
CA LEU A 144 5.11 23.46 -24.45
C LEU A 144 4.26 24.70 -24.19
N GLY A 145 3.73 25.28 -25.27
CA GLY A 145 2.77 26.37 -25.21
C GLY A 145 1.43 25.93 -24.59
N PRO A 146 0.51 26.87 -24.34
CA PRO A 146 -0.74 26.61 -23.65
C PRO A 146 -1.69 25.83 -24.57
N THR A 147 -1.65 24.49 -24.51
CA THR A 147 -2.67 23.64 -25.12
C THR A 147 -3.60 23.09 -24.05
N SER A 148 -4.70 23.83 -23.87
CA SER A 148 -6.06 23.38 -23.55
C SER A 148 -6.26 22.22 -22.55
N ALA A 149 -6.57 22.62 -21.31
CA ALA A 149 -7.61 22.09 -20.40
C ALA A 149 -7.12 21.99 -18.96
N TRP A 150 -6.80 23.14 -18.38
CA TRP A 150 -6.61 23.30 -16.93
C TRP A 150 -7.97 23.17 -16.25
N MET A 151 -8.40 21.96 -15.90
CA MET A 151 -9.54 21.82 -15.00
C MET A 151 -9.08 22.15 -13.58
N ALA A 152 -9.31 23.40 -13.18
CA ALA A 152 -9.41 23.77 -11.79
C ALA A 152 -10.53 22.91 -11.16
N VAL A 153 -10.17 21.80 -10.52
CA VAL A 153 -11.12 21.07 -9.70
C VAL A 153 -11.38 21.95 -8.49
N PRO A 154 -12.62 22.42 -8.27
CA PRO A 154 -12.93 23.27 -7.13
C PRO A 154 -12.52 22.56 -5.85
N VAL A 155 -12.05 23.33 -4.86
CA VAL A 155 -11.79 22.85 -3.50
C VAL A 155 -13.12 22.39 -2.92
N VAL A 156 -13.50 21.15 -3.20
CA VAL A 156 -14.63 20.52 -2.55
C VAL A 156 -14.17 20.22 -1.12
N THR A 157 -15.01 20.60 -0.18
CA THR A 157 -14.92 20.35 1.26
C THR A 157 -15.04 18.85 1.56
N VAL A 158 -14.14 18.02 1.01
CA VAL A 158 -14.06 16.59 1.30
C VAL A 158 -13.27 16.35 2.59
N SER A 159 -13.64 15.34 3.37
CA SER A 159 -12.87 14.97 4.57
C SER A 159 -11.49 14.41 4.17
N PRO A 160 -10.47 14.48 5.03
CA PRO A 160 -9.16 13.85 4.76
C PRO A 160 -9.28 12.38 4.35
N LEU A 161 -10.20 11.65 4.98
CA LEU A 161 -10.50 10.26 4.65
C LEU A 161 -11.07 10.11 3.23
N GLN A 162 -12.00 10.99 2.82
CA GLN A 162 -12.53 10.93 1.45
C GLN A 162 -11.42 11.21 0.43
N ARG A 163 -10.54 12.18 0.70
CA ARG A 163 -9.37 12.43 -0.15
C ARG A 163 -8.44 11.24 -0.25
N MET A 164 -8.20 10.53 0.86
CA MET A 164 -7.43 9.28 0.83
C MET A 164 -8.06 8.24 -0.10
N LEU A 165 -9.39 8.08 -0.07
CA LEU A 165 -10.08 7.14 -0.94
C LEU A 165 -10.00 7.57 -2.42
N ASP A 166 -10.14 8.86 -2.70
CA ASP A 166 -10.02 9.42 -4.05
C ASP A 166 -8.60 9.21 -4.60
N GLU A 167 -7.57 9.52 -3.80
CA GLU A 167 -6.16 9.27 -4.11
C GLU A 167 -5.88 7.78 -4.35
N PHE A 168 -6.45 6.93 -3.51
CA PHE A 168 -6.27 5.49 -3.58
C PHE A 168 -6.84 4.87 -4.86
N LEU A 169 -7.90 5.48 -5.42
CA LEU A 169 -8.48 5.14 -6.72
C LEU A 169 -7.63 5.64 -7.90
N LEU A 170 -7.03 6.83 -7.80
CA LEU A 170 -6.28 7.46 -8.89
C LEU A 170 -4.88 6.90 -9.10
N ARG A 171 -4.28 6.24 -8.10
CA ARG A 171 -2.94 5.63 -8.26
C ARG A 171 -2.98 4.55 -9.35
N GLY A 172 -2.22 4.77 -10.42
CA GLY A 172 -2.04 3.83 -11.52
C GLY A 172 -1.38 2.50 -11.12
N ALA A 173 -1.30 1.58 -12.09
CA ALA A 173 -0.68 0.28 -11.92
C ALA A 173 0.79 0.42 -11.45
N ALA A 174 1.19 -0.38 -10.47
CA ALA A 174 2.62 -0.52 -10.16
C ALA A 174 3.27 -1.33 -11.29
N THR A 175 4.51 -0.98 -11.66
CA THR A 175 5.28 -1.77 -12.64
C THR A 175 5.89 -3.03 -12.02
N ASP A 176 5.73 -3.20 -10.70
CA ASP A 176 6.03 -4.44 -9.98
C ASP A 176 4.75 -5.29 -9.93
N TYR A 177 4.64 -6.25 -10.86
CA TYR A 177 3.40 -6.99 -11.12
C TYR A 177 3.02 -7.96 -9.99
N LEU A 178 3.99 -8.45 -9.18
CA LEU A 178 3.75 -9.40 -8.09
C LEU A 178 4.66 -9.15 -6.87
N GLY A 179 4.12 -8.48 -5.85
CA GLY A 179 4.80 -8.21 -4.58
C GLY A 179 3.85 -7.85 -3.44
N TRP A 180 4.33 -7.95 -2.19
CA TRP A 180 3.52 -7.68 -1.00
C TRP A 180 2.98 -6.25 -0.95
N MET A 181 3.71 -5.27 -1.50
CA MET A 181 3.31 -3.86 -1.53
C MET A 181 2.04 -3.63 -2.35
N ILE A 182 2.00 -4.14 -3.59
CA ILE A 182 0.79 -4.11 -4.42
C ILE A 182 -0.29 -5.04 -3.85
N GLY A 183 0.08 -6.12 -3.17
CA GLY A 183 -0.86 -6.95 -2.42
C GLY A 183 -1.66 -6.19 -1.36
N CYS A 184 -1.02 -5.26 -0.63
CA CYS A 184 -1.71 -4.42 0.36
C CYS A 184 -2.77 -3.50 -0.27
N THR A 185 -2.42 -2.88 -1.40
CA THR A 185 -3.31 -1.92 -2.07
C THR A 185 -4.46 -2.62 -2.78
N THR A 186 -4.18 -3.70 -3.50
CA THR A 186 -5.20 -4.51 -4.17
C THR A 186 -6.15 -5.16 -3.17
N THR A 187 -5.65 -5.70 -2.05
CA THR A 187 -6.50 -6.22 -0.96
C THR A 187 -7.40 -5.13 -0.36
N GLY A 188 -6.87 -3.92 -0.18
CA GLY A 188 -7.66 -2.76 0.26
C GLY A 188 -8.80 -2.43 -0.69
N LEU A 189 -8.55 -2.42 -2.01
CA LEU A 189 -9.59 -2.24 -3.04
C LEU A 189 -10.62 -3.38 -3.01
N CYS A 190 -10.18 -4.63 -2.85
CA CYS A 190 -11.09 -5.76 -2.67
C CYS A 190 -12.00 -5.57 -1.46
N ASN A 191 -11.47 -5.24 -0.29
CA ASN A 191 -12.29 -5.10 0.92
C ASN A 191 -13.25 -3.89 0.84
N LEU A 192 -12.82 -2.78 0.24
CA LEU A 192 -13.71 -1.64 -0.02
C LEU A 192 -14.82 -2.03 -0.99
N HIS A 193 -14.52 -2.67 -2.12
CA HIS A 193 -15.56 -3.14 -3.05
C HIS A 193 -16.50 -4.16 -2.38
N GLN A 194 -15.98 -5.16 -1.67
CA GLN A 194 -16.77 -6.17 -0.94
C GLN A 194 -17.76 -5.54 0.04
N THR A 195 -17.36 -4.46 0.72
CA THR A 195 -18.19 -3.84 1.76
C THR A 195 -19.18 -2.82 1.19
N THR A 196 -18.92 -2.27 0.01
CA THR A 196 -19.65 -1.10 -0.50
C THR A 196 -20.45 -1.38 -1.78
N GLY A 197 -19.99 -2.34 -2.59
CA GLY A 197 -20.49 -2.56 -3.94
C GLY A 197 -20.20 -1.41 -4.92
N GLU A 198 -19.39 -0.43 -4.55
CA GLU A 198 -19.12 0.75 -5.37
C GLU A 198 -18.18 0.40 -6.54
N ALA A 199 -18.66 0.59 -7.78
CA ALA A 199 -17.96 0.24 -9.01
C ALA A 199 -16.54 0.84 -9.17
N PRO A 200 -16.24 2.08 -8.70
CA PRO A 200 -14.89 2.64 -8.82
C PRO A 200 -13.79 1.78 -8.20
N TYR A 201 -14.03 1.13 -7.05
CA TYR A 201 -13.02 0.27 -6.43
C TYR A 201 -12.71 -0.97 -7.28
N LEU A 202 -13.72 -1.53 -7.94
CA LEU A 202 -13.55 -2.66 -8.85
C LEU A 202 -12.81 -2.25 -10.12
N GLN A 203 -13.11 -1.06 -10.66
CA GLN A 203 -12.41 -0.50 -11.82
C GLN A 203 -10.92 -0.26 -11.50
N ALA A 204 -10.62 0.42 -10.40
CA ALA A 204 -9.25 0.65 -9.95
C ALA A 204 -8.51 -0.67 -9.71
N LEU A 205 -9.19 -1.68 -9.14
CA LEU A 205 -8.60 -3.01 -8.94
C LEU A 205 -8.21 -3.66 -10.27
N ARG A 206 -9.08 -3.62 -11.29
CA ARG A 206 -8.77 -4.14 -12.63
C ARG A 206 -7.60 -3.41 -13.26
N GLN A 207 -7.58 -2.08 -13.18
CA GLN A 207 -6.48 -1.28 -13.71
C GLN A 207 -5.15 -1.63 -13.05
N ARG A 208 -5.14 -1.83 -11.72
CA ARG A 208 -3.93 -2.17 -10.97
C ARG A 208 -3.38 -3.57 -11.25
N LEU A 209 -4.26 -4.48 -11.67
CA LEU A 209 -3.93 -5.86 -12.03
C LEU A 209 -3.86 -6.08 -13.55
N ALA A 210 -4.02 -5.03 -14.36
CA ALA A 210 -3.89 -5.13 -15.81
C ALA A 210 -2.47 -5.61 -16.18
N GLY A 211 -2.37 -6.56 -17.10
CA GLY A 211 -1.09 -7.19 -17.45
C GLY A 211 -0.58 -8.25 -16.46
N VAL A 212 -1.18 -8.42 -15.28
CA VAL A 212 -0.80 -9.50 -14.36
C VAL A 212 -1.23 -10.84 -14.95
N GLY A 213 -0.27 -11.57 -15.53
CA GLY A 213 -0.46 -12.89 -16.11
C GLY A 213 -0.69 -12.92 -17.63
N GLU A 214 -0.64 -11.77 -18.30
CA GLU A 214 -0.65 -11.72 -19.77
C GLU A 214 0.72 -12.16 -20.32
N GLY A 215 0.74 -13.21 -21.16
CA GLY A 215 1.97 -13.76 -21.75
C GLY A 215 2.71 -14.81 -20.91
N LEU A 216 2.13 -15.26 -19.79
CA LEU A 216 2.66 -16.43 -19.06
C LEU A 216 2.41 -17.70 -19.87
N PRO A 217 3.44 -18.52 -20.19
CA PRO A 217 3.19 -19.83 -20.77
C PRO A 217 2.46 -20.70 -19.74
N LEU A 218 1.19 -20.99 -20.01
CA LEU A 218 0.30 -21.77 -19.13
C LEU A 218 0.53 -23.30 -19.22
N GLU A 219 1.48 -23.75 -20.04
CA GLU A 219 1.82 -25.16 -20.24
C GLU A 219 3.32 -25.42 -20.10
N GLY A 220 3.69 -26.46 -19.35
CA GLY A 220 4.90 -27.22 -19.65
C GLY A 220 6.23 -26.86 -18.96
N ARG A 221 6.25 -26.49 -17.68
CA ARG A 221 7.49 -26.61 -16.88
C ARG A 221 7.31 -27.46 -15.63
N GLU A 222 7.36 -28.77 -15.83
CA GLU A 222 8.00 -29.66 -14.86
C GLU A 222 9.51 -29.39 -14.96
N GLY A 223 10.12 -28.67 -14.02
CA GLY A 223 11.57 -28.50 -14.08
C GLY A 223 12.14 -27.37 -13.25
N ARG A 224 12.88 -27.80 -12.22
CA ARG A 224 13.97 -27.15 -11.48
C ARG A 224 14.41 -25.75 -11.95
N GLY A 225 14.54 -24.84 -10.98
CA GLY A 225 14.96 -23.47 -11.17
C GLY A 225 16.29 -23.31 -11.90
N GLU A 226 16.22 -23.00 -13.19
CA GLU A 226 17.24 -22.25 -13.90
C GLU A 226 16.76 -20.81 -14.07
N VAL A 227 17.58 -19.89 -13.56
CA VAL A 227 17.43 -18.44 -13.67
C VAL A 227 17.68 -18.06 -15.13
N VAL A 228 16.68 -17.47 -15.79
CA VAL A 228 16.85 -16.91 -17.13
C VAL A 228 17.00 -15.40 -16.99
N GLU A 229 18.23 -14.92 -17.15
CA GLU A 229 18.55 -13.49 -17.21
C GLU A 229 18.18 -12.92 -18.59
N GLU A 230 16.89 -12.67 -18.85
CA GLU A 230 16.49 -11.78 -19.96
C GLU A 230 16.01 -10.41 -19.44
N PRO A 231 16.58 -9.29 -19.90
CA PRO A 231 16.20 -7.96 -19.47
C PRO A 231 14.85 -7.57 -20.08
N GLY A 232 13.78 -7.83 -19.33
CA GLY A 232 12.38 -7.57 -19.72
C GLY A 232 11.42 -8.64 -19.22
N TYR A 233 11.94 -9.81 -18.85
CA TYR A 233 11.20 -10.91 -18.24
C TYR A 233 11.51 -10.93 -16.74
N ILE A 234 10.78 -10.14 -15.94
CA ILE A 234 10.88 -10.25 -14.47
C ILE A 234 10.35 -11.63 -14.12
N ASP A 235 11.23 -12.53 -13.67
CA ASP A 235 10.92 -13.79 -12.97
C ASP A 235 9.72 -13.58 -12.04
N LEU A 236 8.52 -13.95 -12.49
CA LEU A 236 7.29 -13.47 -11.87
C LEU A 236 7.10 -14.02 -10.46
N ILE A 237 7.81 -15.08 -10.08
CA ILE A 237 7.88 -15.60 -8.71
C ILE A 237 9.28 -16.14 -8.48
N ASN A 238 10.14 -15.32 -7.89
CA ASN A 238 11.48 -15.72 -7.41
C ASN A 238 11.45 -16.76 -6.26
N GLN A 239 10.41 -17.60 -6.16
CA GLN A 239 10.06 -18.43 -4.98
C GLN A 239 10.05 -17.64 -3.65
N LYS A 240 9.99 -16.31 -3.74
CA LYS A 240 10.02 -15.41 -2.58
C LYS A 240 8.63 -15.38 -1.99
N LEU A 241 8.56 -15.76 -0.72
CA LEU A 241 7.35 -15.80 0.10
C LEU A 241 6.49 -14.53 -0.03
N GLU A 242 7.11 -13.39 -0.29
CA GLU A 242 6.50 -12.07 -0.37
C GLU A 242 5.72 -11.80 -1.68
N SER A 243 5.91 -12.61 -2.74
CA SER A 243 5.37 -12.33 -4.07
C SER A 243 3.88 -12.66 -4.25
N PHE A 244 3.29 -13.54 -3.44
CA PHE A 244 1.93 -14.03 -3.71
C PHE A 244 0.80 -13.17 -3.14
N ALA A 245 1.08 -12.11 -2.38
CA ALA A 245 0.02 -11.27 -1.78
C ALA A 245 -1.06 -10.77 -2.78
N PRO A 246 -0.73 -10.34 -4.01
CA PRO A 246 -1.74 -9.88 -4.99
C PRO A 246 -2.63 -11.01 -5.53
N VAL A 247 -2.23 -12.27 -5.34
CA VAL A 247 -3.01 -13.43 -5.80
C VAL A 247 -4.36 -13.52 -5.09
N ALA A 248 -4.47 -13.04 -3.84
CA ALA A 248 -5.75 -12.92 -3.15
C ALA A 248 -6.73 -11.99 -3.90
N ALA A 249 -6.22 -10.92 -4.50
CA ALA A 249 -7.02 -9.98 -5.27
C ALA A 249 -7.42 -10.54 -6.65
N LEU A 250 -6.55 -11.33 -7.28
CA LEU A 250 -6.91 -12.12 -8.47
C LEU A 250 -8.01 -13.14 -8.15
N ALA A 251 -7.90 -13.84 -7.01
CA ALA A 251 -8.95 -14.76 -6.55
C ALA A 251 -10.28 -14.03 -6.32
N TYR A 252 -10.24 -12.83 -5.73
CA TYR A 252 -11.44 -12.00 -5.60
C TYR A 252 -12.04 -11.58 -6.95
N LEU A 253 -11.22 -11.15 -7.90
CA LEU A 253 -11.71 -10.83 -9.25
C LEU A 253 -12.32 -12.05 -9.94
N GLN A 254 -11.75 -13.25 -9.76
CA GLN A 254 -12.33 -14.49 -10.26
C GLN A 254 -13.69 -14.77 -9.62
N GLN A 255 -13.87 -14.44 -8.34
CA GLN A 255 -15.14 -14.60 -7.64
C GLN A 255 -16.23 -13.68 -8.20
N VAL A 256 -15.91 -12.40 -8.45
CA VAL A 256 -16.91 -11.41 -8.90
C VAL A 256 -17.09 -11.37 -10.42
N GLN A 257 -16.09 -11.82 -11.18
CA GLN A 257 -16.10 -11.82 -12.64
C GLN A 257 -15.32 -13.02 -13.17
N PRO A 258 -15.87 -14.24 -13.15
CA PRO A 258 -15.11 -15.45 -13.47
C PRO A 258 -14.67 -15.48 -14.95
N THR A 259 -13.42 -15.88 -15.19
CA THR A 259 -12.93 -16.25 -16.53
C THR A 259 -12.15 -17.57 -16.48
N PRO A 260 -12.17 -18.39 -17.55
CA PRO A 260 -11.38 -19.63 -17.62
C PRO A 260 -9.87 -19.39 -17.47
N GLU A 261 -9.36 -18.34 -18.10
CA GLU A 261 -7.93 -18.02 -18.16
C GLU A 261 -7.39 -17.68 -16.76
N ARG A 262 -8.14 -16.87 -16.01
CA ARG A 262 -7.75 -16.53 -14.63
C ARG A 262 -7.92 -17.72 -13.69
N ALA A 263 -8.92 -18.57 -13.89
CA ALA A 263 -9.03 -19.81 -13.12
C ALA A 263 -7.80 -20.72 -13.35
N GLN A 264 -7.31 -20.82 -14.59
CA GLN A 264 -6.09 -21.55 -14.91
C GLN A 264 -4.84 -20.92 -14.27
N LEU A 265 -4.71 -19.58 -14.37
CA LEU A 265 -3.64 -18.84 -13.71
C LEU A 265 -3.62 -19.07 -12.19
N LEU A 266 -4.77 -18.94 -11.52
CA LEU A 266 -4.90 -19.16 -10.08
C LEU A 266 -4.54 -20.59 -9.69
N ARG A 267 -4.83 -21.59 -10.53
CA ARG A 267 -4.39 -22.98 -10.30
C ARG A 267 -2.88 -23.12 -10.37
N ALA A 268 -2.25 -22.50 -11.36
CA ALA A 268 -0.78 -22.52 -11.50
C ALA A 268 -0.10 -21.83 -10.30
N LEU A 269 -0.56 -20.63 -9.93
CA LEU A 269 -0.07 -19.89 -8.77
C LEU A 269 -0.32 -20.64 -7.46
N GLY A 270 -1.47 -21.29 -7.33
CA GLY A 270 -1.81 -22.14 -6.19
C GLY A 270 -0.84 -23.29 -6.00
N ARG A 271 -0.48 -24.00 -7.08
CA ARG A 271 0.54 -25.07 -7.05
C ARG A 271 1.90 -24.54 -6.63
N GLN A 272 2.33 -23.39 -7.14
CA GLN A 272 3.59 -22.76 -6.74
C GLN A 272 3.59 -22.34 -5.26
N MET A 273 2.45 -21.89 -4.72
CA MET A 273 2.32 -21.62 -3.28
C MET A 273 2.41 -22.90 -2.44
N LEU A 274 1.82 -24.01 -2.90
CA LEU A 274 1.93 -25.31 -2.23
C LEU A 274 3.38 -25.81 -2.21
N GLU A 275 4.09 -25.71 -3.33
CA GLU A 275 5.51 -26.01 -3.42
C GLU A 275 6.32 -25.11 -2.48
N THR A 276 6.03 -23.80 -2.47
CA THR A 276 6.69 -22.84 -1.57
C THR A 276 6.47 -23.17 -0.09
N ALA A 277 5.29 -23.69 0.26
CA ALA A 277 4.92 -24.09 1.61
C ALA A 277 5.56 -25.43 2.03
N SER A 278 5.84 -26.34 1.09
CA SER A 278 6.48 -27.63 1.37
C SER A 278 8.00 -27.55 1.49
N LEU A 279 8.62 -26.44 1.07
CA LEU A 279 10.05 -26.20 1.26
C LEU A 279 10.39 -26.17 2.76
N GLU A 280 11.35 -27.00 3.16
CA GLU A 280 12.04 -26.83 4.44
C GLU A 280 12.79 -25.50 4.43
N ARG A 281 12.65 -24.72 5.50
CA ARG A 281 13.26 -23.39 5.62
C ARG A 281 14.03 -23.30 6.92
N ASP A 282 15.22 -22.72 6.86
CA ASP A 282 16.04 -22.45 8.05
C ASP A 282 15.40 -21.42 9.00
N PHE A 283 14.45 -20.63 8.50
CA PHE A 283 13.76 -19.60 9.24
C PHE A 283 12.31 -19.40 8.78
N LEU A 284 11.51 -18.79 9.66
CA LEU A 284 10.15 -18.34 9.35
C LEU A 284 9.99 -16.86 9.56
N THR A 285 9.01 -16.30 8.85
CA THR A 285 8.63 -14.90 8.95
C THR A 285 7.13 -14.74 9.10
N THR A 286 6.72 -13.66 9.78
CA THR A 286 5.31 -13.29 9.98
C THR A 286 4.58 -13.00 8.67
N GLU A 287 5.29 -12.47 7.67
CA GLU A 287 4.81 -12.09 6.35
C GLU A 287 4.06 -13.24 5.68
N GLY A 288 4.53 -14.48 5.84
CA GLY A 288 3.92 -15.65 5.19
C GLY A 288 2.46 -15.90 5.58
N CYS A 289 1.97 -15.37 6.72
CA CYS A 289 0.54 -15.41 7.00
C CYS A 289 -0.27 -14.58 6.00
N PHE A 290 0.23 -13.39 5.63
CA PHE A 290 -0.45 -12.48 4.71
C PHE A 290 -0.07 -12.71 3.25
N THR A 291 1.18 -13.11 2.97
CA THR A 291 1.70 -13.20 1.60
C THR A 291 1.68 -14.60 1.03
N LEU A 292 1.42 -15.66 1.81
CA LEU A 292 1.34 -17.05 1.34
C LEU A 292 0.02 -17.72 1.76
N ALA A 293 -0.24 -17.81 3.07
CA ALA A 293 -1.39 -18.53 3.60
C ALA A 293 -2.73 -17.91 3.14
N PHE A 294 -2.87 -16.59 3.26
CA PHE A 294 -4.10 -15.90 2.85
C PHE A 294 -4.40 -16.05 1.35
N PRO A 295 -3.48 -15.74 0.43
CA PRO A 295 -3.71 -15.93 -1.00
C PRO A 295 -3.99 -17.40 -1.38
N LEU A 296 -3.30 -18.36 -0.75
CA LEU A 296 -3.57 -19.79 -0.98
C LEU A 296 -4.99 -20.18 -0.57
N ALA A 297 -5.45 -19.71 0.60
CA ALA A 297 -6.82 -19.94 1.05
C ALA A 297 -7.86 -19.28 0.13
N ALA A 298 -7.60 -18.07 -0.36
CA ALA A 298 -8.47 -17.37 -1.30
C ALA A 298 -8.57 -18.12 -2.64
N CYS A 299 -7.45 -18.59 -3.19
CA CYS A 299 -7.43 -19.45 -4.37
C CYS A 299 -8.23 -20.74 -4.16
N ALA A 300 -7.97 -21.44 -3.04
CA ALA A 300 -8.65 -22.67 -2.70
C ALA A 300 -10.18 -22.51 -2.68
N THR A 301 -10.65 -21.40 -2.10
CA THR A 301 -12.08 -21.10 -1.99
C THR A 301 -12.71 -20.80 -3.34
N VAL A 302 -12.10 -19.97 -4.19
CA VAL A 302 -12.70 -19.61 -5.49
C VAL A 302 -12.59 -20.72 -6.53
N LEU A 303 -11.57 -21.59 -6.44
CA LEU A 303 -11.37 -22.70 -7.38
C LEU A 303 -12.08 -23.99 -6.96
N GLY A 304 -12.53 -24.09 -5.70
CA GLY A 304 -13.07 -25.34 -5.13
C GLY A 304 -11.99 -26.37 -4.75
N GLU A 305 -10.73 -25.95 -4.64
CA GLU A 305 -9.58 -26.82 -4.33
C GLU A 305 -9.44 -27.01 -2.80
N HIS A 306 -10.44 -27.62 -2.17
CA HIS A 306 -10.59 -27.66 -0.70
C HIS A 306 -9.41 -28.31 0.05
N ALA A 307 -8.63 -29.17 -0.61
CA ALA A 307 -7.43 -29.75 -0.04
C ALA A 307 -6.38 -28.69 0.35
N TRP A 308 -6.34 -27.55 -0.36
CA TRP A 308 -5.35 -26.50 -0.15
C TRP A 308 -5.62 -25.67 1.12
N TRP A 309 -6.87 -25.68 1.61
CA TRP A 309 -7.21 -25.06 2.89
C TRP A 309 -6.35 -25.60 4.02
N ALA A 310 -6.07 -26.92 4.01
CA ALA A 310 -5.27 -27.57 5.03
C ALA A 310 -3.88 -26.92 5.14
N VAL A 311 -3.20 -26.75 4.00
CA VAL A 311 -1.88 -26.14 3.93
C VAL A 311 -1.94 -24.67 4.35
N ALA A 312 -2.94 -23.92 3.90
CA ALA A 312 -3.06 -22.50 4.23
C ALA A 312 -3.20 -22.25 5.74
N TRP A 313 -4.09 -22.97 6.44
CA TRP A 313 -4.25 -22.75 7.88
C TRP A 313 -3.06 -23.29 8.69
N GLN A 314 -2.44 -24.40 8.25
CA GLN A 314 -1.24 -24.95 8.88
C GLN A 314 -0.06 -23.98 8.78
N GLU A 315 0.10 -23.29 7.64
CA GLU A 315 1.13 -22.27 7.47
C GLU A 315 0.98 -21.10 8.45
N CYS A 316 -0.27 -20.70 8.76
CA CYS A 316 -0.52 -19.76 9.85
C CYS A 316 -0.18 -20.39 11.22
N ALA A 317 -0.75 -21.55 11.55
CA ALA A 317 -0.58 -22.19 12.86
C ALA A 317 0.89 -22.39 13.23
N ARG A 318 1.69 -22.91 12.29
CA ARG A 318 3.14 -23.12 12.43
C ARG A 318 3.90 -21.83 12.71
N ARG A 319 3.53 -20.71 12.05
CA ARG A 319 4.12 -19.39 12.31
C ARG A 319 3.74 -18.88 13.69
N TRP A 320 2.50 -19.07 14.11
CA TRP A 320 2.10 -18.74 15.47
C TRP A 320 2.89 -19.51 16.51
N ASP A 321 3.03 -20.83 16.35
CA ASP A 321 3.77 -21.67 17.31
C ASP A 321 5.25 -21.29 17.38
N PHE A 322 5.85 -20.88 16.26
CA PHE A 322 7.28 -20.60 16.19
C PHE A 322 7.66 -19.14 16.49
N LEU A 323 6.83 -18.19 16.06
CA LEU A 323 7.11 -16.74 16.07
C LEU A 323 6.39 -15.96 17.17
N TYR A 324 5.36 -16.54 17.80
CA TYR A 324 4.69 -15.92 18.95
C TYR A 324 5.03 -16.67 20.23
N ARG A 325 5.85 -16.07 21.10
CA ARG A 325 6.38 -16.71 22.31
C ARG A 325 6.16 -15.81 23.53
N GLY A 326 5.24 -16.21 24.41
CA GLY A 326 4.82 -15.36 25.53
C GLY A 326 4.20 -14.07 24.99
N ASP A 327 4.80 -12.92 25.34
CA ASP A 327 4.39 -11.59 24.86
C ASP A 327 5.29 -11.08 23.72
N LEU A 328 6.09 -11.94 23.09
CA LEU A 328 7.02 -11.59 22.00
C LEU A 328 6.48 -12.05 20.64
N VAL A 329 6.47 -11.14 19.67
CA VAL A 329 6.23 -11.43 18.24
C VAL A 329 7.54 -11.27 17.48
N LEU A 330 8.11 -12.38 17.03
CA LEU A 330 9.35 -12.41 16.26
C LEU A 330 9.00 -12.25 14.78
N GLN A 331 9.32 -11.11 14.15
CA GLN A 331 9.05 -10.95 12.71
C GLN A 331 9.77 -12.03 11.90
N ARG A 332 10.99 -12.37 12.29
CA ARG A 332 11.79 -13.47 11.73
C ARG A 332 12.50 -14.23 12.83
N ALA A 333 12.47 -15.56 12.76
CA ALA A 333 13.25 -16.43 13.64
C ALA A 333 13.83 -17.61 12.86
N TYR A 334 15.02 -18.04 13.25
CA TYR A 334 15.77 -19.17 12.70
C TYR A 334 15.68 -20.38 13.63
N HIS A 335 15.78 -21.59 13.10
CA HIS A 335 15.80 -22.83 13.88
C HIS A 335 17.01 -22.93 14.82
N ASP A 336 18.09 -22.20 14.53
CA ASP A 336 19.28 -22.10 15.39
C ASP A 336 19.12 -21.15 16.60
N GLY A 337 17.94 -20.53 16.76
CA GLY A 337 17.60 -19.65 17.88
C GLY A 337 17.77 -18.15 17.61
N ARG A 338 18.37 -17.74 16.48
CA ARG A 338 18.45 -16.31 16.12
C ARG A 338 17.06 -15.76 15.81
N SER A 339 16.80 -14.51 16.21
CA SER A 339 15.57 -13.79 15.88
C SER A 339 15.82 -12.31 15.63
N TYR A 340 14.93 -11.68 14.87
CA TYR A 340 15.06 -10.30 14.41
C TYR A 340 13.72 -9.57 14.51
N MET A 341 13.79 -8.26 14.70
CA MET A 341 12.65 -7.33 14.66
C MET A 341 11.54 -7.75 15.63
N VAL A 342 11.92 -8.00 16.89
CA VAL A 342 11.01 -8.43 17.97
C VAL A 342 9.99 -7.32 18.26
N ASN A 343 8.71 -7.68 18.31
CA ASN A 343 7.57 -6.79 18.52
C ASN A 343 7.45 -5.66 17.50
N TRP A 344 8.05 -5.82 16.31
CA TRP A 344 7.88 -4.84 15.25
C TRP A 344 6.41 -4.73 14.81
N SER A 345 5.87 -3.51 14.78
CA SER A 345 4.45 -3.24 14.51
C SER A 345 3.95 -3.87 13.22
N ARG A 346 4.70 -3.71 12.12
CA ARG A 346 4.31 -4.25 10.83
C ARG A 346 4.48 -5.77 10.75
N GLY A 347 5.47 -6.35 11.42
CA GLY A 347 5.61 -7.80 11.54
C GLY A 347 4.40 -8.40 12.29
N THR A 348 4.00 -7.75 13.37
CA THR A 348 2.79 -8.11 14.12
C THR A 348 1.52 -7.98 13.26
N ALA A 349 1.42 -6.92 12.46
CA ALA A 349 0.33 -6.77 11.50
C ALA A 349 0.23 -7.94 10.53
N TRP A 350 1.34 -8.43 9.97
CA TRP A 350 1.31 -9.59 9.06
C TRP A 350 0.80 -10.86 9.74
N LEU A 351 1.23 -11.10 10.97
CA LEU A 351 0.78 -12.25 11.74
C LEU A 351 -0.73 -12.17 12.00
N VAL A 352 -1.24 -11.03 12.48
CA VAL A 352 -2.65 -10.85 12.86
C VAL A 352 -3.56 -10.76 11.63
N LEU A 353 -3.29 -9.82 10.73
CA LEU A 353 -4.11 -9.55 9.54
C LEU A 353 -4.12 -10.74 8.57
N GLY A 354 -2.95 -11.34 8.32
CA GLY A 354 -2.86 -12.53 7.47
C GLY A 354 -3.65 -13.70 8.05
N THR A 355 -3.59 -13.91 9.37
CA THR A 355 -4.31 -15.01 10.02
C THR A 355 -5.83 -14.84 9.96
N VAL A 356 -6.35 -13.64 10.25
CA VAL A 356 -7.81 -13.41 10.15
C VAL A 356 -8.29 -13.52 8.71
N GLN A 357 -7.53 -13.01 7.74
CA GLN A 357 -7.88 -13.11 6.32
C GLN A 357 -7.89 -14.57 5.86
N THR A 358 -6.89 -15.38 6.22
CA THR A 358 -6.88 -16.83 5.97
C THR A 358 -8.10 -17.51 6.59
N ALA A 359 -8.38 -17.24 7.87
CA ALA A 359 -9.49 -17.88 8.58
C ALA A 359 -10.86 -17.52 7.99
N LEU A 360 -11.03 -16.31 7.46
CA LEU A 360 -12.26 -15.86 6.80
C LEU A 360 -12.51 -16.55 5.45
N GLN A 361 -11.47 -17.07 4.78
CA GLN A 361 -11.62 -17.86 3.56
C GLN A 361 -12.11 -19.30 3.84
N LEU A 362 -11.98 -19.77 5.09
CA LEU A 362 -12.38 -21.12 5.48
C LEU A 362 -13.87 -21.19 5.84
N PRO A 363 -14.58 -22.29 5.52
CA PRO A 363 -15.96 -22.49 5.95
C PRO A 363 -16.14 -22.39 7.46
N SER A 364 -17.31 -21.97 7.94
CA SER A 364 -17.60 -21.74 9.37
C SER A 364 -17.35 -22.97 10.25
N GLY A 365 -17.64 -24.17 9.75
CA GLY A 365 -17.42 -25.44 10.45
C GLY A 365 -16.03 -26.06 10.26
N TYR A 366 -15.12 -25.40 9.53
CA TYR A 366 -13.80 -25.96 9.26
C TYR A 366 -12.90 -25.87 10.51
N PRO A 367 -12.30 -26.98 11.02
CA PRO A 367 -11.54 -26.96 12.28
C PRO A 367 -10.41 -25.94 12.31
N GLY A 368 -9.67 -25.79 11.21
CA GLY A 368 -8.60 -24.81 11.08
C GLY A 368 -9.07 -23.35 11.31
N ARG A 369 -10.34 -23.02 11.01
CA ARG A 369 -10.89 -21.70 11.27
C ARG A 369 -10.99 -21.41 12.77
N ALA A 370 -11.51 -22.37 13.55
CA ALA A 370 -11.63 -22.24 14.99
C ALA A 370 -10.26 -22.14 15.68
N GLU A 371 -9.28 -22.91 15.18
CA GLU A 371 -7.90 -22.88 15.66
C GLU A 371 -7.26 -21.50 15.44
N LEU A 372 -7.38 -20.93 14.24
CA LEU A 372 -6.85 -19.58 13.94
C LEU A 372 -7.59 -18.49 14.73
N ALA A 373 -8.91 -18.60 14.89
CA ALA A 373 -9.68 -17.68 15.73
C ALA A 373 -9.20 -17.70 17.19
N SER A 374 -8.96 -18.89 17.76
CA SER A 374 -8.46 -19.07 19.12
C SER A 374 -7.09 -18.40 19.33
N ARG A 375 -6.20 -18.46 18.32
CA ARG A 375 -4.89 -17.77 18.35
C ARG A 375 -5.03 -16.25 18.38
N LEU A 376 -5.92 -15.70 17.55
CA LEU A 376 -6.25 -14.26 17.56
C LEU A 376 -6.83 -13.81 18.90
N THR A 377 -7.75 -14.60 19.48
CA THR A 377 -8.34 -14.33 20.80
C THR A 377 -7.28 -14.30 21.91
N ARG A 378 -6.26 -15.17 21.86
CA ARG A 378 -5.16 -15.18 22.83
C ARG A 378 -4.26 -13.95 22.75
N MET A 379 -3.98 -13.43 21.55
CA MET A 379 -3.10 -12.27 21.36
C MET A 379 -3.80 -10.93 21.56
N ALA A 380 -5.12 -10.85 21.33
CA ALA A 380 -5.85 -9.58 21.40
C ALA A 380 -5.61 -8.79 22.71
N PRO A 381 -5.62 -9.39 23.91
CA PRO A 381 -5.32 -8.66 25.15
C PRO A 381 -3.94 -7.99 25.16
N LEU A 382 -2.92 -8.60 24.56
CA LEU A 382 -1.58 -8.01 24.45
C LEU A 382 -1.62 -6.75 23.59
N LEU A 383 -2.22 -6.83 22.41
CA LEU A 383 -2.30 -5.71 21.47
C LEU A 383 -3.11 -4.55 22.04
N LEU A 384 -4.20 -4.85 22.76
CA LEU A 384 -5.01 -3.85 23.44
C LEU A 384 -4.22 -3.10 24.53
N ARG A 385 -3.42 -3.81 25.33
CA ARG A 385 -2.55 -3.18 26.35
C ARG A 385 -1.41 -2.35 25.74
N GLN A 386 -0.95 -2.73 24.55
CA GLN A 386 0.14 -2.06 23.82
C GLN A 386 -0.32 -0.87 22.97
N GLN A 387 -1.63 -0.64 22.83
CA GLN A 387 -2.14 0.51 22.11
C GLN A 387 -1.84 1.80 22.88
N ARG A 388 -1.26 2.78 22.20
CA ARG A 388 -0.95 4.10 22.78
C ARG A 388 -2.23 4.93 22.97
N PRO A 389 -2.18 5.99 23.82
CA PRO A 389 -3.30 6.90 24.03
C PRO A 389 -3.80 7.61 22.76
N ASP A 390 -2.92 7.82 21.76
CA ASP A 390 -3.26 8.39 20.45
C ASP A 390 -3.94 7.39 19.50
N GLY A 391 -4.20 6.16 19.97
CA GLY A 391 -4.86 5.10 19.22
C GLY A 391 -3.92 4.28 18.33
N LEU A 392 -2.63 4.63 18.24
CA LEU A 392 -1.67 3.96 17.37
C LEU A 392 -0.81 2.94 18.15
N TRP A 393 -0.03 2.16 17.41
CA TRP A 393 1.09 1.38 17.95
C TRP A 393 2.41 2.04 17.54
N SER A 394 3.35 2.05 18.48
CA SER A 394 4.74 2.41 18.21
C SER A 394 5.39 1.40 17.25
N VAL A 395 6.47 1.81 16.58
CA VAL A 395 7.23 0.95 15.66
C VAL A 395 7.64 -0.40 16.26
N PHE A 396 7.87 -0.44 17.57
CA PHE A 396 7.91 -1.67 18.36
C PHE A 396 6.78 -1.59 19.39
N THR A 397 5.84 -2.54 19.37
CA THR A 397 4.54 -2.43 20.05
C THR A 397 4.66 -2.44 21.58
N ASP A 398 5.75 -3.01 22.11
CA ASP A 398 6.09 -3.06 23.53
C ASP A 398 6.84 -1.82 24.03
N GLN A 399 7.20 -0.89 23.14
CA GLN A 399 7.97 0.32 23.45
C GLN A 399 7.17 1.59 23.10
N PRO A 400 6.15 1.94 23.91
CA PRO A 400 5.20 3.01 23.59
C PRO A 400 5.84 4.40 23.48
N ASN A 401 7.04 4.59 24.03
CA ASN A 401 7.83 5.83 23.93
C ASN A 401 8.47 6.05 22.54
N LEU A 402 8.59 4.99 21.73
CA LEU A 402 9.11 5.12 20.36
C LEU A 402 8.06 5.72 19.42
N PRO A 403 8.48 6.29 18.26
CA PRO A 403 7.55 6.94 17.36
C PRO A 403 6.50 5.97 16.81
N ALA A 404 5.28 6.47 16.63
CA ALA A 404 4.19 5.73 15.99
C ALA A 404 4.60 5.24 14.60
N GLU A 405 3.99 4.14 14.18
CA GLU A 405 4.21 3.56 12.87
C GLU A 405 2.87 3.19 12.23
N THR A 406 2.51 3.90 11.17
CA THR A 406 1.14 3.94 10.67
C THR A 406 0.76 2.67 9.91
N SER A 407 1.69 2.01 9.21
CA SER A 407 1.36 0.81 8.43
C SER A 407 1.06 -0.40 9.31
N GLY A 408 1.88 -0.65 10.33
CA GLY A 408 1.66 -1.67 11.36
C GLY A 408 0.43 -1.35 12.20
N SER A 409 0.23 -0.10 12.59
CA SER A 409 -1.00 0.32 13.31
C SER A 409 -2.25 0.04 12.48
N ALA A 410 -2.26 0.38 11.20
CA ALA A 410 -3.38 0.12 10.29
C ALA A 410 -3.65 -1.37 10.13
N GLY A 411 -2.60 -2.18 9.92
CA GLY A 411 -2.76 -3.63 9.74
C GLY A 411 -3.17 -4.38 11.01
N ILE A 412 -2.62 -4.02 12.18
CA ILE A 412 -3.05 -4.57 13.48
C ILE A 412 -4.53 -4.24 13.71
N ALA A 413 -4.92 -2.97 13.55
CA ALA A 413 -6.30 -2.54 13.74
C ALA A 413 -7.26 -3.20 12.74
N ALA A 414 -6.86 -3.35 11.48
CA ALA A 414 -7.67 -4.05 10.48
C ALA A 414 -7.91 -5.51 10.91
N GLY A 415 -6.87 -6.17 11.40
CA GLY A 415 -6.95 -7.53 11.91
C GLY A 415 -7.91 -7.67 13.10
N LEU A 416 -7.82 -6.76 14.07
CA LEU A 416 -8.72 -6.68 15.22
C LEU A 416 -10.17 -6.43 14.81
N ALA A 417 -10.41 -5.48 13.89
CA ALA A 417 -11.75 -5.16 13.39
C ALA A 417 -12.39 -6.33 12.64
N LEU A 418 -11.64 -7.00 11.76
CA LEU A 418 -12.12 -8.17 11.02
C LEU A 418 -12.45 -9.32 11.96
N ALA A 419 -11.60 -9.61 12.95
CA ALA A 419 -11.83 -10.68 13.92
C ALA A 419 -13.02 -10.37 14.86
N ALA A 420 -13.22 -9.10 15.23
CA ALA A 420 -14.40 -8.67 15.96
C ALA A 420 -15.69 -8.85 15.13
N ARG A 421 -15.67 -8.46 13.84
CA ARG A 421 -16.80 -8.68 12.92
C ARG A 421 -17.12 -10.15 12.68
N ALA A 422 -16.10 -11.01 12.72
CA ALA A 422 -16.27 -12.45 12.63
C ALA A 422 -16.85 -13.08 13.91
N GLY A 423 -17.06 -12.29 14.97
CA GLY A 423 -17.55 -12.74 16.28
C GLY A 423 -16.48 -13.41 17.15
N TRP A 424 -15.19 -13.30 16.81
CA TRP A 424 -14.10 -13.93 17.55
C TRP A 424 -13.53 -13.03 18.66
N LEU A 425 -13.64 -11.71 18.49
CA LEU A 425 -13.22 -10.71 19.46
C LEU A 425 -14.41 -9.84 19.88
N GLY A 426 -14.33 -9.28 21.09
CA GLY A 426 -15.37 -8.42 21.66
C GLY A 426 -15.33 -6.96 21.18
N THR A 427 -16.20 -6.13 21.76
CA THR A 427 -16.35 -4.70 21.45
C THR A 427 -15.08 -3.89 21.69
N GLU A 428 -14.25 -4.26 22.67
CA GLU A 428 -12.98 -3.56 22.95
C GLU A 428 -12.02 -3.59 21.76
N ALA A 429 -11.98 -4.71 21.01
CA ALA A 429 -11.15 -4.83 19.81
C ALA A 429 -11.63 -3.90 18.69
N LEU A 430 -12.96 -3.78 18.53
CA LEU A 430 -13.55 -2.86 17.56
C LEU A 430 -13.29 -1.39 17.95
N GLN A 431 -13.42 -1.05 19.24
CA GLN A 431 -13.11 0.29 19.75
C GLN A 431 -11.63 0.65 19.59
N ALA A 432 -10.72 -0.31 19.82
CA ALA A 432 -9.30 -0.11 19.56
C ALA A 432 -9.04 0.17 18.08
N ALA A 433 -9.69 -0.56 17.17
CA ALA A 433 -9.58 -0.31 15.74
C ALA A 433 -10.14 1.06 15.33
N GLN A 434 -11.26 1.51 15.92
CA GLN A 434 -11.83 2.85 15.71
C GLN A 434 -10.87 3.95 16.18
N ARG A 435 -10.28 3.82 17.38
CA ARG A 435 -9.27 4.77 17.88
C ARG A 435 -8.06 4.84 16.95
N CYS A 436 -7.59 3.70 16.44
CA CYS A 436 -6.52 3.67 15.45
C CYS A 436 -6.90 4.40 14.17
N ALA A 437 -8.10 4.16 13.63
CA ALA A 437 -8.57 4.85 12.43
C ALA A 437 -8.64 6.38 12.63
N GLN A 438 -9.04 6.85 13.82
CA GLN A 438 -9.02 8.26 14.19
C GLN A 438 -7.59 8.81 14.30
N GLY A 439 -6.69 8.09 14.96
CA GLY A 439 -5.27 8.46 15.06
C GLY A 439 -4.59 8.55 13.70
N LEU A 440 -4.85 7.60 12.80
CA LEU A 440 -4.31 7.57 11.43
C LEU A 440 -4.79 8.74 10.57
N ALA A 441 -6.00 9.26 10.82
CA ALA A 441 -6.49 10.43 10.10
C ALA A 441 -5.62 11.67 10.31
N GLY A 442 -4.92 11.78 11.45
CA GLY A 442 -3.93 12.84 11.72
C GLY A 442 -2.63 12.71 10.93
N PHE A 443 -2.39 11.57 10.28
CA PHE A 443 -1.23 11.31 9.41
C PHE A 443 -1.57 11.40 7.92
N LEU A 444 -2.82 11.72 7.57
CA LEU A 444 -3.22 11.98 6.20
C LEU A 444 -2.77 13.37 5.78
N GLU A 445 -2.08 13.41 4.65
CA GLU A 445 -1.66 14.67 4.03
C GLU A 445 -2.81 15.31 3.24
N PRO A 446 -2.66 16.59 2.82
CA PRO A 446 -3.73 17.29 2.11
C PRO A 446 -4.24 16.58 0.86
N ASP A 447 -3.41 15.79 0.19
CA ASP A 447 -3.74 14.99 -0.99
C ASP A 447 -4.27 13.58 -0.67
N GLY A 448 -4.38 13.21 0.60
CA GLY A 448 -4.88 11.90 1.03
C GLY A 448 -3.81 10.81 1.19
N CYS A 449 -2.53 11.08 0.91
CA CYS A 449 -1.47 10.11 1.14
C CYS A 449 -1.24 9.88 2.65
N LEU A 450 -1.07 8.62 3.07
CA LEU A 450 -0.75 8.29 4.46
C LEU A 450 0.75 8.39 4.72
N GLY A 451 1.15 9.33 5.60
CA GLY A 451 2.49 9.44 6.13
C GLY A 451 2.75 8.50 7.31
N GLY A 452 3.91 8.65 7.97
CA GLY A 452 4.23 7.91 9.21
C GLY A 452 4.57 6.43 9.01
N VAL A 453 4.82 5.99 7.77
CA VAL A 453 5.07 4.59 7.42
C VAL A 453 6.53 4.22 7.62
N SER A 454 6.82 3.06 8.19
CA SER A 454 8.19 2.53 8.25
C SER A 454 8.70 2.13 6.87
N GLN A 455 10.00 2.37 6.61
CA GLN A 455 10.69 2.01 5.37
C GLN A 455 10.55 0.52 5.03
N HIS A 456 10.56 0.16 3.74
CA HIS A 456 10.56 -1.24 3.29
C HIS A 456 11.81 -1.99 3.78
N ASN A 457 13.00 -1.44 3.51
CA ASN A 457 14.30 -1.98 3.90
C ASN A 457 15.01 -0.99 4.84
N PRO A 458 14.73 -1.01 6.16
CA PRO A 458 15.49 -0.18 7.08
C PRO A 458 16.95 -0.65 7.13
N ALA A 459 17.89 0.29 7.27
CA ALA A 459 19.31 -0.02 7.40
C ALA A 459 19.63 -0.87 8.65
N SER A 460 18.82 -0.74 9.71
CA SER A 460 18.91 -1.51 10.96
C SER A 460 17.63 -1.38 11.79
N GLU A 461 17.49 -2.18 12.83
CA GLU A 461 16.44 -2.00 13.87
C GLU A 461 16.54 -0.62 14.53
N VAL A 462 17.76 -0.14 14.78
CA VAL A 462 18.00 1.21 15.34
C VAL A 462 17.48 2.29 14.40
N ALA A 463 17.60 2.12 13.08
CA ALA A 463 17.08 3.08 12.12
C ALA A 463 15.54 3.23 12.22
N LEU A 464 14.83 2.16 12.57
CA LEU A 464 13.37 2.20 12.78
C LEU A 464 12.95 2.96 14.04
N GLN A 465 13.81 3.00 15.07
CA GLN A 465 13.56 3.72 16.33
C GLN A 465 13.60 5.24 16.15
N THR A 466 14.21 5.75 15.07
CA THR A 466 14.22 7.18 14.74
C THR A 466 12.84 7.68 14.35
N HIS A 467 12.65 9.00 14.33
CA HIS A 467 11.42 9.64 13.84
C HIS A 467 11.28 9.62 12.31
N TYR A 468 12.27 9.12 11.57
CA TYR A 468 12.21 9.10 10.11
C TYR A 468 11.12 8.13 9.64
N ARG A 469 10.17 8.63 8.86
CA ARG A 469 9.05 7.88 8.29
C ARG A 469 8.84 8.30 6.84
N ILE A 470 8.34 7.36 6.04
CA ILE A 470 8.05 7.58 4.63
C ILE A 470 6.54 7.63 4.40
N ARG A 471 6.18 7.93 3.16
CA ARG A 471 4.84 7.84 2.61
C ARG A 471 4.86 6.73 1.58
N ALA A 472 3.94 5.80 1.69
CA ALA A 472 3.99 4.61 0.87
C ALA A 472 2.61 4.01 0.62
N ALA A 473 2.40 3.54 -0.61
CA ALA A 473 1.10 3.03 -1.04
C ALA A 473 0.61 1.85 -0.20
N TRP A 474 1.51 0.99 0.31
CA TRP A 474 1.11 -0.12 1.19
C TRP A 474 0.53 0.34 2.53
N GLY A 475 0.98 1.49 3.06
CA GLY A 475 0.39 2.10 4.25
C GLY A 475 -1.05 2.51 4.00
N THR A 476 -1.30 3.24 2.90
CA THR A 476 -2.66 3.59 2.46
C THR A 476 -3.50 2.34 2.20
N GLY A 477 -2.94 1.31 1.58
CA GLY A 477 -3.63 0.03 1.34
C GLY A 477 -4.06 -0.67 2.61
N LEU A 478 -3.21 -0.72 3.64
CA LEU A 478 -3.57 -1.29 4.95
C LEU A 478 -4.61 -0.43 5.67
N TYR A 479 -4.53 0.90 5.55
CA TYR A 479 -5.55 1.78 6.11
C TYR A 479 -6.90 1.63 5.39
N ALA A 480 -6.91 1.44 4.06
CA ALA A 480 -8.12 1.12 3.30
C ALA A 480 -8.76 -0.20 3.79
N GLN A 481 -7.96 -1.22 4.10
CA GLN A 481 -8.46 -2.47 4.71
C GLN A 481 -9.10 -2.22 6.09
N LEU A 482 -8.50 -1.39 6.94
CA LEU A 482 -9.08 -0.98 8.21
C LEU A 482 -10.41 -0.23 8.03
N ILE A 483 -10.47 0.74 7.12
CA ILE A 483 -11.69 1.50 6.84
C ILE A 483 -12.81 0.59 6.32
N ALA A 484 -12.49 -0.35 5.43
CA ALA A 484 -13.44 -1.36 4.98
C ALA A 484 -13.91 -2.26 6.13
N ALA A 485 -12.99 -2.67 7.02
CA ALA A 485 -13.32 -3.47 8.19
C ALA A 485 -14.22 -2.70 9.18
N LEU A 486 -14.08 -1.38 9.30
CA LEU A 486 -14.90 -0.55 10.19
C LEU A 486 -16.22 -0.06 9.58
N ARG A 487 -16.41 -0.12 8.26
CA ARG A 487 -17.67 0.31 7.61
C ARG A 487 -18.85 -0.48 8.21
N GLY A 488 -19.92 0.26 8.57
CA GLY A 488 -21.06 -0.23 9.35
C GLY A 488 -20.98 0.04 10.86
N HIS A 489 -19.80 0.44 11.36
CA HIS A 489 -19.54 0.78 12.76
C HIS A 489 -18.74 2.09 12.93
N VAL A 490 -18.63 2.91 11.89
CA VAL A 490 -18.06 4.26 11.99
C VAL A 490 -19.18 5.19 12.48
N VAL A 491 -19.07 5.61 13.74
CA VAL A 491 -19.92 6.66 14.34
C VAL A 491 -19.37 8.03 13.96
#